data_AF-A0A8H5JK74-F1
#
_entry.id   AF-A0A8H5JK74-F1
#
_cell.length_a   1.000
_cell.length_b   1.000
_cell.length_c   1.000
_cell.angle_alpha   90.00
_cell.angle_beta   90.00
_cell.angle_gamma   90.00
#
_symmetry.space_group_name_H-M   'P 1'
#
loop_
_entity.id
_entity.type
_entity.pdbx_description
1 polymer ?
#
loop_
_entity_poly.entity_id
_entity_poly.type
_entity_poly.pdbx_seq_one_letter_code
_entity_poly.pdbx_strand_id
1 'polypeptide(L)'
;MPSFPWRRPIYDDLGFSQILDAKAYGAKGDGKTDGTAGLWDTHFRAGGTAGTDPTVKDCPDSEYTIDIDRFPEACQNALTALVRCDNYTEEWTIPSYHGVLPRDVDVEFVCDEGCARSISDWRSAVDTYCGNATWHDGAAAGVLGSFVSQGINETCQTDKKTGKYCNDIIYNFTLSESIDKMPTNELCSDYYVGRLKMMQASPFSYYNRDLFYENALKKGVKRRSLSNVPTTAKDSPFPSEPSEPAFCLSDVTYTTKAGDTCDSLALKYSVSSAAIFIGNPDIRNCTDMIEGVSICLPLQCKTYKLQEDDTCMSVAYFTGLQPDDIRPLNPWVHELCGNLQSATITLGRVICITPPGGEYDHDVNTTNSDPAYSEYADKAVPPPSGATLATNTTQDCGRWYTVQKGDDYARVLVQHHISLPLFIQANPSVSEGSCTTDLVPGRTYCVGPTREVLTQQLKPVPPYTRFGCFAREADTTNRSVLTLADAQHVKPMSIVACQSYCLRQGWTVWGIQNGDSCFCDNQLRMDSQIIDNSKCSVHCNGNTTNVCGGKDAIEVFSDQDMIRVQYASLGCYSWKSPDEMSVDACASLCTVTKKSDFFALWEGKLCTCGRAGDICGGKGVAEVFTTKNKNVVAG
;
A
#
# COMPACT_ATOMS: atom_id res chain seq x y z
N MET A 1 -51.43 30.67 28.99
CA MET A 1 -51.89 29.28 29.23
C MET A 1 -52.21 28.64 27.88
N PRO A 2 -51.89 27.37 27.59
CA PRO A 2 -50.98 26.44 28.27
C PRO A 2 -49.79 25.99 27.39
N SER A 3 -48.74 25.50 28.05
CA SER A 3 -47.59 24.77 27.50
C SER A 3 -47.97 23.34 27.11
N PHE A 4 -47.58 22.90 25.90
CA PHE A 4 -47.51 21.48 25.54
C PHE A 4 -46.04 21.05 25.44
N PRO A 5 -45.56 20.09 26.25
CA PRO A 5 -44.24 19.50 26.07
C PRO A 5 -44.34 18.40 24.99
N TRP A 6 -43.60 18.55 23.89
CA TRP A 6 -43.39 17.44 22.96
C TRP A 6 -42.46 16.43 23.62
N ARG A 7 -42.99 15.25 23.96
CA ARG A 7 -42.18 14.08 24.34
C ARG A 7 -41.52 13.54 23.06
N ARG A 8 -40.26 13.10 23.17
CA ARG A 8 -39.58 12.30 22.14
C ARG A 8 -40.40 11.02 21.89
N PRO A 9 -40.45 10.48 20.66
CA PRO A 9 -41.04 9.16 20.42
C PRO A 9 -40.34 8.13 21.29
N ILE A 10 -41.14 7.31 21.97
CA ILE A 10 -40.69 6.09 22.64
C ILE A 10 -40.67 5.03 21.55
N TYR A 11 -39.50 4.45 21.30
CA TYR A 11 -39.37 3.23 20.50
C TYR A 11 -39.56 2.05 21.45
N ASP A 12 -40.49 1.17 21.14
CA ASP A 12 -40.60 -0.13 21.83
C ASP A 12 -39.66 -1.12 21.13
N ASP A 13 -38.67 -1.64 21.86
CA ASP A 13 -37.90 -2.81 21.45
C ASP A 13 -38.82 -4.03 21.49
N LEU A 14 -39.19 -4.55 20.31
CA LEU A 14 -39.88 -5.84 20.22
C LEU A 14 -38.88 -6.95 20.52
N GLY A 15 -39.10 -7.69 21.60
CA GLY A 15 -38.28 -8.84 21.95
C GLY A 15 -38.37 -9.94 20.88
N PHE A 16 -37.27 -10.69 20.69
CA PHE A 16 -37.14 -11.76 19.68
C PHE A 16 -38.25 -12.84 19.74
N SER A 17 -39.01 -12.94 20.85
CA SER A 17 -40.19 -13.81 20.97
C SER A 17 -41.40 -13.35 20.15
N GLN A 18 -41.34 -12.15 19.55
CA GLN A 18 -42.39 -11.58 18.70
C GLN A 18 -42.06 -11.67 17.20
N ILE A 19 -40.88 -12.20 16.84
CA ILE A 19 -40.50 -12.51 15.45
C ILE A 19 -41.01 -13.92 15.16
N LEU A 20 -42.03 -14.04 14.30
CA LEU A 20 -42.64 -15.33 13.96
C LEU A 20 -41.91 -15.98 12.79
N ASP A 21 -41.53 -17.25 12.97
CA ASP A 21 -41.10 -18.13 11.88
C ASP A 21 -42.31 -18.45 10.98
N ALA A 22 -42.29 -17.91 9.75
CA ALA A 22 -43.34 -18.11 8.77
C ALA A 22 -43.59 -19.61 8.43
N LYS A 23 -42.58 -20.46 8.59
CA LYS A 23 -42.67 -21.91 8.38
C LYS A 23 -43.41 -22.61 9.52
N ALA A 24 -43.23 -22.13 10.76
CA ALA A 24 -43.95 -22.64 11.94
C ALA A 24 -45.46 -22.35 11.91
N TYR A 25 -45.90 -21.36 11.12
CA TYR A 25 -47.30 -20.99 10.91
C TYR A 25 -47.91 -21.52 9.60
N GLY A 26 -47.25 -22.47 8.95
CA GLY A 26 -47.84 -23.23 7.85
C GLY A 26 -47.72 -22.61 6.46
N ALA A 27 -46.82 -21.63 6.27
CA ALA A 27 -46.45 -21.20 4.92
C ALA A 27 -45.81 -22.37 4.16
N LYS A 28 -46.47 -22.83 3.09
CA LYS A 28 -45.92 -23.82 2.16
C LYS A 28 -45.31 -23.11 0.96
N GLY A 29 -44.05 -23.41 0.68
CA GLY A 29 -43.36 -22.96 -0.53
C GLY A 29 -44.02 -23.51 -1.80
N ASP A 30 -43.75 -22.87 -2.93
CA ASP A 30 -44.36 -23.19 -4.24
C ASP A 30 -43.82 -24.48 -4.88
N GLY A 31 -42.85 -25.14 -4.23
CA GLY A 31 -42.25 -26.40 -4.67
C GLY A 31 -41.48 -26.31 -5.99
N LYS A 32 -41.11 -25.09 -6.41
CA LYS A 32 -40.26 -24.83 -7.60
C LYS A 32 -39.08 -23.91 -7.29
N THR A 33 -39.20 -23.02 -6.32
CA THR A 33 -38.15 -22.08 -5.92
C THR A 33 -37.76 -22.21 -4.45
N ASP A 34 -37.93 -23.40 -3.87
CA ASP A 34 -37.62 -23.72 -2.48
C ASP A 34 -36.12 -23.92 -2.19
N GLY A 35 -35.28 -23.10 -2.83
CA GLY A 35 -33.92 -22.81 -2.40
C GLY A 35 -33.89 -21.52 -1.58
N THR A 36 -33.11 -21.51 -0.50
CA THR A 36 -32.79 -20.42 0.43
C THR A 36 -32.20 -19.13 -0.20
N ALA A 37 -32.32 -18.95 -1.51
CA ALA A 37 -31.79 -17.82 -2.27
C ALA A 37 -32.67 -16.54 -2.19
N GLY A 38 -33.89 -16.62 -1.68
CA GLY A 38 -34.82 -15.48 -1.59
C GLY A 38 -34.61 -14.51 -0.41
N LEU A 39 -33.56 -14.67 0.39
CA LEU A 39 -33.29 -13.83 1.57
C LEU A 39 -31.87 -13.24 1.57
N TRP A 40 -31.25 -13.18 0.40
CA TRP A 40 -29.97 -12.51 0.17
C TRP A 40 -30.18 -11.33 -0.78
N ASP A 41 -30.62 -10.20 -0.24
CA ASP A 41 -30.47 -8.94 -0.95
C ASP A 41 -30.12 -7.82 0.04
N THR A 42 -28.87 -7.83 0.50
CA THR A 42 -28.11 -6.62 0.82
C THR A 42 -26.61 -6.92 0.81
N HIS A 43 -25.93 -6.48 -0.27
CA HIS A 43 -24.48 -6.29 -0.52
C HIS A 43 -23.64 -7.58 -0.66
N PHE A 44 -23.15 -7.97 -1.85
CA PHE A 44 -22.16 -7.34 -2.73
C PHE A 44 -22.50 -7.65 -4.21
N ARG A 45 -22.56 -6.65 -5.09
CA ARG A 45 -22.62 -6.85 -6.55
C ARG A 45 -21.29 -6.40 -7.16
N ALA A 46 -20.42 -7.36 -7.49
CA ALA A 46 -19.63 -7.22 -8.71
C ALA A 46 -20.61 -7.39 -9.90
N GLY A 47 -20.40 -6.62 -10.98
CA GLY A 47 -21.41 -6.25 -11.96
C GLY A 47 -22.29 -7.38 -12.52
N GLY A 48 -23.60 -7.13 -12.54
CA GLY A 48 -24.61 -7.94 -13.23
C GLY A 48 -26.02 -7.44 -12.96
N THR A 49 -26.73 -6.99 -14.00
CA THR A 49 -28.16 -6.65 -13.94
C THR A 49 -29.02 -7.91 -13.90
N ALA A 50 -30.18 -7.85 -13.24
CA ALA A 50 -31.12 -8.95 -13.20
C ALA A 50 -31.55 -9.39 -14.61
N GLY A 51 -31.29 -10.65 -14.97
CA GLY A 51 -31.74 -11.26 -16.23
C GLY A 51 -30.63 -11.83 -17.13
N THR A 52 -29.36 -11.66 -16.78
CA THR A 52 -28.28 -12.47 -17.35
C THR A 52 -28.07 -13.70 -16.48
N ASP A 53 -27.81 -14.84 -17.09
CA ASP A 53 -27.52 -16.12 -16.45
C ASP A 53 -26.03 -16.43 -16.73
N PRO A 54 -25.06 -15.67 -16.18
CA PRO A 54 -23.65 -15.91 -16.45
C PRO A 54 -23.22 -17.10 -15.59
N THR A 55 -22.65 -18.11 -16.22
CA THR A 55 -22.02 -19.20 -15.49
C THR A 55 -20.65 -18.75 -15.01
N VAL A 56 -20.09 -19.42 -13.99
CA VAL A 56 -18.74 -19.14 -13.42
C VAL A 56 -17.64 -19.02 -14.50
N LYS A 57 -17.85 -19.59 -15.69
CA LYS A 57 -16.95 -19.50 -16.84
C LYS A 57 -16.92 -18.15 -17.56
N ASP A 58 -17.85 -17.24 -17.28
CA ASP A 58 -18.04 -16.00 -18.04
C ASP A 58 -17.51 -14.75 -17.33
N CYS A 59 -16.89 -14.90 -16.15
CA CYS A 59 -16.17 -13.82 -15.49
C CYS A 59 -14.76 -13.68 -16.10
N PRO A 60 -14.32 -12.46 -16.47
CA PRO A 60 -12.94 -12.25 -16.92
C PRO A 60 -11.98 -12.52 -15.76
N ASP A 61 -10.95 -13.33 -16.01
CA ASP A 61 -9.83 -13.56 -15.10
C ASP A 61 -9.12 -12.22 -14.82
N SER A 62 -9.53 -11.52 -13.77
CA SER A 62 -8.75 -10.41 -13.23
C SER A 62 -7.60 -11.01 -12.42
N GLU A 63 -6.39 -10.52 -12.63
CA GLU A 63 -5.11 -10.99 -12.05
C GLU A 63 -4.99 -10.93 -10.51
N TYR A 64 -6.09 -10.70 -9.79
CA TYR A 64 -6.19 -10.67 -8.33
C TYR A 64 -7.42 -11.44 -7.81
N THR A 65 -7.81 -12.53 -8.45
CA THR A 65 -8.74 -13.48 -7.81
C THR A 65 -8.00 -14.18 -6.67
N ILE A 66 -8.46 -13.96 -5.43
CA ILE A 66 -8.11 -14.82 -4.29
C ILE A 66 -8.44 -16.25 -4.73
N ASP A 67 -7.44 -17.12 -4.86
CA ASP A 67 -7.57 -18.52 -5.35
C ASP A 67 -8.33 -19.40 -4.35
N ILE A 68 -9.59 -19.03 -4.12
CA ILE A 68 -10.51 -19.71 -3.22
C ILE A 68 -11.03 -21.02 -3.84
N ASP A 69 -10.97 -21.12 -5.17
CA ASP A 69 -11.39 -22.30 -5.92
C ASP A 69 -10.55 -23.54 -5.61
N ARG A 70 -9.33 -23.36 -5.07
CA ARG A 70 -8.49 -24.44 -4.55
C ARG A 70 -9.10 -25.16 -3.34
N PHE A 71 -9.97 -24.51 -2.58
CA PHE A 71 -10.57 -25.08 -1.39
C PHE A 71 -11.82 -25.92 -1.73
N PRO A 72 -12.17 -26.95 -0.92
CA PRO A 72 -13.45 -27.65 -1.08
C PRO A 72 -14.63 -26.69 -0.93
N GLU A 73 -15.73 -26.94 -1.65
CA GLU A 73 -16.94 -26.08 -1.66
C GLU A 73 -17.45 -25.70 -0.24
N ALA A 74 -17.43 -26.65 0.71
CA ALA A 74 -17.81 -26.38 2.10
C ALA A 74 -16.87 -25.37 2.79
N CYS A 75 -15.57 -25.43 2.49
CA CYS A 75 -14.58 -24.48 2.98
C CYS A 75 -14.73 -23.12 2.30
N GLN A 76 -14.99 -23.08 0.99
CA GLN A 76 -15.26 -21.84 0.27
C GLN A 76 -16.44 -21.08 0.91
N ASN A 77 -17.56 -21.79 1.16
CA ASN A 77 -18.73 -21.24 1.82
C ASN A 77 -18.42 -20.71 3.24
N ALA A 78 -17.53 -21.38 3.97
CA ALA A 78 -17.10 -20.92 5.30
C ALA A 78 -16.21 -19.68 5.21
N LEU A 79 -15.28 -19.63 4.26
CA LEU A 79 -14.38 -18.50 4.01
C LEU A 79 -15.15 -17.25 3.57
N THR A 80 -16.19 -17.41 2.74
CA THR A 80 -17.04 -16.31 2.27
C THR A 80 -18.20 -15.99 3.20
N ALA A 81 -18.27 -16.61 4.38
CA ALA A 81 -19.35 -16.35 5.34
C ALA A 81 -19.28 -14.90 5.86
N LEU A 82 -20.45 -14.26 5.98
CA LEU A 82 -20.55 -12.88 6.44
C LEU A 82 -20.03 -12.72 7.88
N VAL A 83 -19.05 -11.85 8.04
CA VAL A 83 -18.59 -11.37 9.34
C VAL A 83 -19.27 -10.03 9.64
N ARG A 84 -19.90 -9.92 10.81
CA ARG A 84 -20.61 -8.72 11.26
C ARG A 84 -19.72 -7.89 12.17
N CYS A 85 -18.80 -7.13 11.57
CA CYS A 85 -17.92 -6.20 12.26
C CYS A 85 -17.97 -4.82 11.59
N ASP A 86 -17.40 -3.81 12.26
CA ASP A 86 -17.18 -2.51 11.64
C ASP A 86 -16.25 -2.64 10.41
N ASN A 87 -16.53 -1.88 9.35
CA ASN A 87 -15.80 -1.97 8.08
C ASN A 87 -14.31 -1.65 8.24
N TYR A 88 -13.93 -0.88 9.27
CA TYR A 88 -12.52 -0.57 9.54
C TYR A 88 -11.66 -1.82 9.82
N THR A 89 -12.29 -2.93 10.20
CA THR A 89 -11.60 -4.20 10.48
C THR A 89 -11.26 -5.01 9.21
N GLU A 90 -11.77 -4.62 8.04
CA GLU A 90 -11.58 -5.33 6.76
C GLU A 90 -10.10 -5.42 6.35
N GLU A 91 -9.31 -4.38 6.65
CA GLU A 91 -7.90 -4.29 6.27
C GLU A 91 -6.96 -5.01 7.27
N TRP A 92 -7.49 -5.57 8.37
CA TRP A 92 -6.69 -6.22 9.41
C TRP A 92 -6.34 -7.67 9.07
N THR A 93 -6.01 -7.89 7.79
CA THR A 93 -5.72 -9.20 7.20
C THR A 93 -4.22 -9.52 7.19
N ILE A 94 -3.38 -8.60 7.66
CA ILE A 94 -1.93 -8.76 7.84
C ILE A 94 -1.50 -8.36 9.25
N PRO A 95 -0.38 -8.89 9.78
CA PRO A 95 0.13 -8.47 11.08
C PRO A 95 0.48 -6.98 11.07
N SER A 96 -0.15 -6.22 11.96
CA SER A 96 0.11 -4.77 12.12
C SER A 96 -0.05 -4.34 13.59
N TYR A 97 0.46 -3.16 13.92
CA TYR A 97 0.28 -2.59 15.26
C TYR A 97 -1.02 -1.79 15.33
N HIS A 98 -1.98 -2.25 16.12
CA HIS A 98 -3.31 -1.64 16.23
C HIS A 98 -3.38 -0.60 17.37
N GLY A 99 -2.95 0.62 17.07
CA GLY A 99 -2.95 1.77 17.98
C GLY A 99 -4.32 2.43 18.17
N VAL A 100 -4.34 3.74 18.44
CA VAL A 100 -5.59 4.52 18.53
C VAL A 100 -6.25 4.60 17.16
N LEU A 101 -7.57 4.38 17.12
CA LEU A 101 -8.36 4.45 15.89
C LEU A 101 -8.47 5.89 15.36
N PRO A 102 -8.68 6.07 14.04
CA PRO A 102 -9.03 7.37 13.46
C PRO A 102 -10.25 7.99 14.16
N ARG A 103 -10.34 9.33 14.19
CA ARG A 103 -11.40 10.04 14.94
C ARG A 103 -12.82 9.77 14.43
N ASP A 104 -12.94 9.35 13.18
CA ASP A 104 -14.19 9.03 12.49
C ASP A 104 -14.63 7.58 12.70
N VAL A 105 -13.81 6.74 13.33
CA VAL A 105 -14.14 5.36 13.69
C VAL A 105 -14.47 5.31 15.18
N ASP A 106 -15.69 4.89 15.51
CA ASP A 106 -16.08 4.71 16.91
C ASP A 106 -15.53 3.38 17.44
N VAL A 107 -14.73 3.46 18.50
CA VAL A 107 -14.14 2.29 19.16
C VAL A 107 -15.23 1.33 19.66
N GLU A 108 -16.42 1.83 20.02
CA GLU A 108 -17.52 0.98 20.47
C GLU A 108 -18.07 0.07 19.37
N PHE A 109 -18.02 0.48 18.10
CA PHE A 109 -18.44 -0.39 16.98
C PHE A 109 -17.42 -1.48 16.67
N VAL A 110 -16.12 -1.14 16.78
CA VAL A 110 -15.03 -2.12 16.63
C VAL A 110 -15.02 -3.11 17.80
N CYS A 111 -15.31 -2.63 19.01
CA CYS A 111 -15.28 -3.38 20.25
C CYS A 111 -16.63 -3.98 20.65
N ASP A 112 -17.59 -3.97 19.73
CA ASP A 112 -18.88 -4.60 19.91
C ASP A 112 -18.73 -6.11 20.17
N GLU A 113 -19.43 -6.60 21.20
CA GLU A 113 -19.38 -8.03 21.55
C GLU A 113 -19.92 -8.93 20.43
N GLY A 114 -20.83 -8.41 19.59
CA GLY A 114 -21.34 -9.07 18.41
C GLY A 114 -20.28 -9.25 17.33
N CYS A 115 -19.42 -8.26 17.11
CA CYS A 115 -18.27 -8.38 16.21
C CYS A 115 -17.29 -9.46 16.68
N ALA A 116 -16.87 -9.42 17.95
CA ALA A 116 -15.97 -10.43 18.51
C ALA A 116 -16.56 -11.85 18.39
N ARG A 117 -17.87 -12.00 18.64
CA ARG A 117 -18.59 -13.26 18.46
C ARG A 117 -18.64 -13.69 16.99
N SER A 118 -18.95 -12.77 16.08
CA SER A 118 -19.04 -13.07 14.64
C SER A 118 -17.71 -13.55 14.07
N ILE A 119 -16.59 -12.95 14.48
CA ILE A 119 -15.25 -13.41 14.09
C ILE A 119 -14.94 -14.79 14.68
N SER A 120 -15.29 -15.01 15.96
CA SER A 120 -15.11 -16.32 16.59
C SER A 120 -15.91 -17.42 15.89
N ASP A 121 -17.17 -17.14 15.53
CA ASP A 121 -18.04 -18.06 14.83
C ASP A 121 -17.53 -18.35 13.41
N TRP A 122 -17.08 -17.32 12.68
CA TRP A 122 -16.44 -17.46 11.38
C TRP A 122 -15.20 -18.35 11.45
N ARG A 123 -14.29 -18.09 12.41
CA ARG A 123 -13.07 -18.90 12.59
C ARG A 123 -13.41 -20.35 12.90
N SER A 124 -14.36 -20.59 13.78
CA SER A 124 -14.82 -21.95 14.09
C SER A 124 -15.41 -22.66 12.87
N ALA A 125 -16.14 -21.95 12.01
CA ALA A 125 -16.66 -22.49 10.76
C ALA A 125 -15.52 -22.84 9.80
N VAL A 126 -14.57 -21.92 9.58
CA VAL A 126 -13.41 -22.14 8.72
C VAL A 126 -12.58 -23.32 9.22
N ASP A 127 -12.26 -23.39 10.51
CA ASP A 127 -11.51 -24.52 11.09
C ASP A 127 -12.25 -25.86 10.88
N THR A 128 -13.58 -25.86 10.99
CA THR A 128 -14.41 -27.05 10.81
C THR A 128 -14.46 -27.52 9.35
N TYR A 129 -14.68 -26.59 8.41
CA TYR A 129 -14.95 -26.93 7.01
C TYR A 129 -13.71 -26.95 6.13
N CYS A 130 -12.66 -26.22 6.50
CA CYS A 130 -11.39 -26.19 5.79
C CYS A 130 -10.37 -27.19 6.35
N GLY A 131 -10.47 -27.55 7.63
CA GLY A 131 -9.53 -28.47 8.28
C GLY A 131 -8.08 -28.00 8.12
N ASN A 132 -7.23 -28.84 7.53
CA ASN A 132 -5.81 -28.54 7.30
C ASN A 132 -5.54 -27.88 5.93
N ALA A 133 -6.56 -27.37 5.25
CA ALA A 133 -6.36 -26.69 3.97
C ALA A 133 -5.54 -25.41 4.15
N THR A 134 -4.65 -25.16 3.19
CA THR A 134 -3.73 -24.02 3.21
C THR A 134 -3.79 -23.22 1.92
N TRP A 135 -3.47 -21.94 2.04
CA TRP A 135 -3.15 -21.05 0.94
C TRP A 135 -1.82 -21.47 0.26
N HIS A 136 -1.46 -20.80 -0.85
CA HIS A 136 -0.23 -21.10 -1.61
C HIS A 136 1.06 -20.89 -0.80
N ASP A 137 1.06 -19.89 0.06
CA ASP A 137 2.13 -19.56 1.01
C ASP A 137 2.19 -20.55 2.21
N GLY A 138 1.33 -21.57 2.22
CA GLY A 138 1.23 -22.56 3.28
C GLY A 138 0.53 -22.07 4.54
N ALA A 139 -0.05 -20.85 4.53
CA ALA A 139 -0.85 -20.36 5.63
C ALA A 139 -2.15 -21.16 5.78
N ALA A 140 -2.60 -21.39 7.01
CA ALA A 140 -3.90 -22.02 7.25
C ALA A 140 -5.06 -21.17 6.68
N ALA A 141 -6.12 -21.82 6.20
CA ALA A 141 -7.28 -21.15 5.59
C ALA A 141 -7.82 -19.99 6.46
N GLY A 142 -7.92 -20.19 7.78
CA GLY A 142 -8.43 -19.21 8.76
C GLY A 142 -7.42 -18.17 9.26
N VAL A 143 -6.25 -18.05 8.63
CA VAL A 143 -5.18 -17.11 9.06
C VAL A 143 -5.69 -15.66 9.11
N LEU A 144 -6.51 -15.25 8.14
CA LEU A 144 -7.01 -13.87 8.03
C LEU A 144 -7.87 -13.47 9.22
N GLY A 145 -8.86 -14.29 9.59
CA GLY A 145 -9.67 -14.03 10.78
C GLY A 145 -8.86 -14.09 12.09
N SER A 146 -7.70 -14.75 12.08
CA SER A 146 -6.78 -14.73 13.23
C SER A 146 -6.09 -13.38 13.39
N PHE A 147 -5.73 -12.71 12.30
CA PHE A 147 -5.22 -11.33 12.32
C PHE A 147 -6.30 -10.35 12.78
N VAL A 148 -7.50 -10.41 12.19
CA VAL A 148 -8.62 -9.53 12.57
C VAL A 148 -8.95 -9.69 14.05
N SER A 149 -9.07 -10.94 14.53
CA SER A 149 -9.30 -11.24 15.94
C SER A 149 -8.21 -10.69 16.86
N GLN A 150 -6.95 -10.75 16.43
CA GLN A 150 -5.84 -10.18 17.18
C GLN A 150 -5.94 -8.66 17.24
N GLY A 151 -6.24 -7.99 16.11
CA GLY A 151 -6.45 -6.55 16.05
C GLY A 151 -7.59 -6.07 16.94
N ILE A 152 -8.70 -6.82 17.01
CA ILE A 152 -9.82 -6.53 17.92
C ILE A 152 -9.37 -6.66 19.38
N ASN A 153 -8.73 -7.77 19.76
CA ASN A 153 -8.26 -7.97 21.15
C ASN A 153 -7.31 -6.85 21.60
N GLU A 154 -6.44 -6.43 20.69
CA GLU A 154 -5.52 -5.33 20.90
C GLU A 154 -6.27 -4.01 21.09
N THR A 155 -7.12 -3.63 20.15
CA THR A 155 -7.87 -2.37 20.16
C THR A 155 -8.80 -2.25 21.36
N CYS A 156 -9.47 -3.35 21.72
CA CYS A 156 -10.53 -3.40 22.73
C CYS A 156 -10.03 -3.73 24.13
N GLN A 157 -8.71 -3.71 24.33
CA GLN A 157 -8.13 -3.86 25.65
C GLN A 157 -8.55 -2.68 26.54
N THR A 158 -9.29 -2.97 27.61
CA THR A 158 -9.71 -1.97 28.60
C THR A 158 -9.05 -2.20 29.95
N ASP A 159 -8.94 -1.11 30.72
CA ASP A 159 -8.67 -1.19 32.13
C ASP A 159 -9.87 -1.75 32.89
N LYS A 160 -9.70 -2.89 33.57
CA LYS A 160 -10.77 -3.49 34.38
C LYS A 160 -11.25 -2.59 35.53
N LYS A 161 -10.44 -1.61 35.97
CA LYS A 161 -10.82 -0.71 37.08
C LYS A 161 -11.56 0.53 36.60
N THR A 162 -11.10 1.17 35.53
CA THR A 162 -11.66 2.45 35.04
C THR A 162 -12.56 2.29 33.81
N GLY A 163 -12.54 1.14 33.14
CA GLY A 163 -13.25 0.89 31.88
C GLY A 163 -12.66 1.61 30.68
N LYS A 164 -11.55 2.35 30.83
CA LYS A 164 -10.94 3.10 29.74
C LYS A 164 -10.14 2.19 28.81
N TYR A 165 -10.16 2.50 27.51
CA TYR A 165 -9.33 1.81 26.53
C TYR A 165 -7.84 2.08 26.78
N CYS A 166 -7.05 1.01 26.77
CA CYS A 166 -5.61 1.07 27.00
C CYS A 166 -4.90 1.88 25.91
N ASN A 167 -5.38 1.84 24.66
CA ASN A 167 -4.81 2.58 23.54
C ASN A 167 -4.83 4.10 23.80
N ASP A 168 -5.92 4.66 24.34
CA ASP A 168 -6.01 6.08 24.68
C ASP A 168 -5.03 6.49 25.78
N ILE A 169 -4.75 5.58 26.71
CA ILE A 169 -3.80 5.81 27.80
C ILE A 169 -2.36 5.76 27.27
N ILE A 170 -2.03 4.74 26.48
CA ILE A 170 -0.70 4.52 25.90
C ILE A 170 -0.34 5.64 24.92
N TYR A 171 -1.31 6.12 24.14
CA TYR A 171 -1.11 7.24 23.21
C TYR A 171 -0.65 8.53 23.89
N ASN A 172 -1.02 8.72 25.16
CA ASN A 172 -0.64 9.88 25.96
C ASN A 172 0.66 9.67 26.75
N PHE A 173 1.41 8.60 26.49
CA PHE A 173 2.72 8.40 27.11
C PHE A 173 3.75 9.42 26.64
N THR A 174 4.78 9.60 27.46
CA THR A 174 5.86 10.54 27.20
C THR A 174 6.71 10.05 26.03
N LEU A 175 6.78 10.86 24.96
CA LEU A 175 7.68 10.60 23.83
C LEU A 175 9.13 10.52 24.33
N SER A 176 9.74 9.34 24.20
CA SER A 176 11.06 9.04 24.74
C SER A 176 11.98 8.53 23.63
N GLU A 177 13.21 9.04 23.56
CA GLU A 177 14.20 8.65 22.54
C GLU A 177 14.67 7.19 22.65
N SER A 178 14.49 6.56 23.81
CA SER A 178 14.78 5.15 24.02
C SER A 178 13.95 4.54 25.15
N ILE A 179 13.83 3.21 25.15
CA ILE A 179 13.10 2.48 26.19
C ILE A 179 13.71 2.71 27.59
N ASP A 180 15.02 2.98 27.68
CA ASP A 180 15.66 3.25 28.96
C ASP A 180 15.21 4.58 29.56
N LYS A 181 14.92 5.57 28.72
CA LYS A 181 14.48 6.90 29.11
C LYS A 181 12.97 6.98 29.39
N MET A 182 12.20 5.95 29.04
CA MET A 182 10.76 5.93 29.31
C MET A 182 10.46 6.01 30.82
N PRO A 183 9.50 6.86 31.24
CA PRO A 183 9.07 6.95 32.63
C PRO A 183 8.65 5.59 33.21
N THR A 184 9.08 5.32 34.43
CA THR A 184 8.82 4.03 35.09
C THR A 184 7.33 3.74 35.25
N ASN A 185 6.51 4.76 35.53
CA ASN A 185 5.05 4.61 35.64
C ASN A 185 4.37 4.22 34.33
N GLU A 186 4.93 4.61 33.19
CA GLU A 186 4.41 4.28 31.85
C GLU A 186 4.91 2.89 31.40
N LEU A 187 6.23 2.67 31.45
CA LEU A 187 6.85 1.40 31.05
C LEU A 187 6.39 0.22 31.93
N CYS A 188 6.14 0.47 33.22
CA CYS A 188 5.63 -0.54 34.14
C CYS A 188 4.10 -0.53 34.27
N SER A 189 3.39 0.31 33.52
CA SER A 189 1.93 0.37 33.60
C SER A 189 1.31 -0.98 33.29
N ASP A 190 0.20 -1.31 33.95
CA ASP A 190 -0.53 -2.55 33.69
C ASP A 190 -1.09 -2.58 32.26
N TYR A 191 -1.40 -1.41 31.68
CA TYR A 191 -1.88 -1.26 30.30
C TYR A 191 -0.82 -1.70 29.29
N TYR A 192 0.37 -1.11 29.41
CA TYR A 192 1.44 -1.33 28.44
C TYR A 192 2.06 -2.72 28.59
N VAL A 193 2.34 -3.15 29.82
CA VAL A 193 2.83 -4.52 30.07
C VAL A 193 1.77 -5.55 29.69
N GLY A 194 0.48 -5.28 29.94
CA GLY A 194 -0.62 -6.14 29.52
C GLY A 194 -0.71 -6.26 28.00
N ARG A 195 -0.58 -5.14 27.29
CA ARG A 195 -0.59 -5.10 25.82
C ARG A 195 0.57 -5.89 25.23
N LEU A 196 1.79 -5.65 25.72
CA LEU A 196 2.98 -6.37 25.26
C LEU A 196 2.90 -7.87 25.53
N LYS A 197 2.32 -8.30 26.65
CA LYS A 197 2.06 -9.72 26.93
C LYS A 197 1.03 -10.32 25.98
N MET A 198 -0.03 -9.59 25.66
CA MET A 198 -1.06 -10.04 24.71
C MET A 198 -0.45 -10.23 23.31
N MET A 199 0.34 -9.26 22.86
CA MET A 199 1.07 -9.35 21.60
C MET A 199 2.05 -10.54 21.63
N GLN A 200 2.89 -10.64 22.66
CA GLN A 200 3.84 -11.75 22.83
C GLN A 200 3.17 -13.13 22.81
N ALA A 201 1.96 -13.26 23.35
CA ALA A 201 1.23 -14.52 23.41
C ALA A 201 0.66 -14.97 22.05
N SER A 202 0.58 -14.08 21.07
CA SER A 202 -0.07 -14.32 19.78
C SER A 202 0.93 -14.31 18.62
N PRO A 203 1.01 -15.38 17.81
CA PRO A 203 1.85 -15.40 16.61
C PRO A 203 1.32 -14.48 15.50
N PHE A 204 0.08 -14.01 15.63
CA PHE A 204 -0.57 -13.12 14.67
C PHE A 204 -0.35 -11.63 14.99
N SER A 205 0.34 -11.32 16.09
CA SER A 205 0.65 -9.94 16.46
C SER A 205 1.91 -9.43 15.75
N TYR A 206 2.08 -8.11 15.76
CA TYR A 206 3.28 -7.45 15.23
C TYR A 206 4.54 -7.61 16.12
N TYR A 207 4.45 -8.35 17.24
CA TYR A 207 5.49 -8.42 18.27
C TYR A 207 6.86 -8.92 17.76
N ASN A 208 6.86 -9.85 16.81
CA ASN A 208 8.08 -10.48 16.29
C ASN A 208 8.72 -9.73 15.12
N ARG A 209 8.04 -8.70 14.59
CA ARG A 209 8.47 -7.88 13.46
C ARG A 209 9.38 -6.73 13.88
N ASP A 210 9.25 -6.28 15.12
CA ASP A 210 10.07 -5.22 15.68
C ASP A 210 10.60 -5.61 17.08
N LEU A 211 11.93 -5.66 17.21
CA LEU A 211 12.62 -5.98 18.46
C LEU A 211 12.32 -4.97 19.58
N PHE A 212 11.80 -3.78 19.25
CA PHE A 212 11.34 -2.80 20.22
C PHE A 212 10.36 -3.39 21.24
N TYR A 213 9.35 -4.14 20.79
CA TYR A 213 8.30 -4.67 21.67
C TYR A 213 8.84 -5.74 22.63
N GLU A 214 9.71 -6.61 22.13
CA GLU A 214 10.38 -7.61 22.96
C GLU A 214 11.28 -6.97 24.02
N ASN A 215 12.06 -5.97 23.61
CA ASN A 215 12.91 -5.23 24.53
C ASN A 215 12.09 -4.44 25.56
N ALA A 216 10.96 -3.85 25.16
CA ALA A 216 10.06 -3.15 26.04
C ALA A 216 9.46 -4.10 27.09
N LEU A 217 9.02 -5.30 26.69
CA LEU A 217 8.47 -6.28 27.62
C LEU A 217 9.54 -6.79 28.59
N LYS A 218 10.74 -7.14 28.09
CA LYS A 218 11.89 -7.54 28.92
C LYS A 218 12.21 -6.49 29.98
N LYS A 219 12.27 -5.20 29.59
CA LYS A 219 12.56 -4.10 30.51
C LYS A 219 11.42 -3.88 31.50
N GLY A 220 10.16 -3.90 31.06
CA GLY A 220 8.99 -3.76 31.93
C GLY A 220 8.90 -4.88 32.98
N VAL A 221 9.09 -6.14 32.56
CA VAL A 221 9.12 -7.32 33.43
C VAL A 221 10.25 -7.22 34.46
N LYS A 222 11.47 -6.86 34.01
CA LYS A 222 12.64 -6.68 34.89
C LYS A 222 12.43 -5.56 35.90
N ARG A 223 11.96 -4.39 35.48
CA ARG A 223 11.72 -3.24 36.37
C ARG A 223 10.61 -3.51 37.40
N ARG A 224 9.62 -4.33 37.05
CA ARG A 224 8.54 -4.75 37.96
C ARG A 224 8.90 -5.96 38.83
N SER A 225 10.09 -6.52 38.69
CA SER A 225 10.49 -7.76 39.36
C SER A 225 9.49 -8.91 39.14
N LEU A 226 8.91 -9.00 37.94
CA LEU A 226 7.99 -10.07 37.59
C LEU A 226 8.78 -11.32 37.19
N SER A 227 8.55 -12.43 37.87
CA SER A 227 9.15 -13.73 37.55
C SER A 227 8.30 -14.52 36.58
N ASN A 228 8.92 -15.39 35.77
CA ASN A 228 8.26 -16.36 34.89
C ASN A 228 7.32 -15.75 33.82
N VAL A 229 7.59 -14.52 33.37
CA VAL A 229 6.87 -13.93 32.25
C VAL A 229 7.62 -14.24 30.95
N PRO A 230 7.03 -14.99 29.99
CA PRO A 230 7.62 -15.17 28.68
C PRO A 230 7.79 -13.83 27.98
N THR A 231 8.96 -13.62 27.35
CA THR A 231 9.25 -12.39 26.61
C THR A 231 9.66 -12.63 25.18
N THR A 232 10.13 -13.83 24.85
CA THR A 232 10.45 -14.23 23.48
C THR A 232 9.19 -14.29 22.64
N ALA A 233 9.27 -13.81 21.40
CA ALA A 233 8.21 -13.96 20.42
C ALA A 233 7.76 -15.41 20.22
N LYS A 234 6.50 -15.59 19.80
CA LYS A 234 6.03 -16.86 19.22
C LYS A 234 6.52 -17.00 17.78
N ASP A 235 6.68 -18.24 17.35
CA ASP A 235 7.04 -18.56 15.97
C ASP A 235 5.98 -18.04 14.99
N SER A 236 6.41 -17.74 13.76
CA SER A 236 5.52 -17.29 12.69
C SER A 236 4.37 -18.29 12.48
N PRO A 237 3.13 -17.82 12.25
CA PRO A 237 2.01 -18.71 11.91
C PRO A 237 2.13 -19.23 10.48
N PHE A 238 3.00 -18.63 9.67
CA PHE A 238 3.36 -19.11 8.35
C PHE A 238 4.50 -20.12 8.46
N PRO A 239 4.49 -21.20 7.66
CA PRO A 239 5.66 -22.06 7.56
C PRO A 239 6.88 -21.22 7.21
N SER A 240 8.05 -21.60 7.73
CA SER A 240 9.30 -21.02 7.24
C SER A 240 9.31 -21.25 5.74
N GLU A 241 9.31 -20.18 4.94
CA GLU A 241 9.56 -20.29 3.52
C GLU A 241 10.84 -21.14 3.37
N PRO A 242 10.86 -22.15 2.48
CA PRO A 242 12.11 -22.77 2.10
C PRO A 242 12.99 -21.62 1.64
N SER A 243 14.06 -21.31 2.37
CA SER A 243 14.97 -20.28 1.89
C SER A 243 15.50 -20.79 0.55
N GLU A 244 15.09 -20.15 -0.54
CA GLU A 244 15.88 -20.22 -1.74
C GLU A 244 17.31 -19.85 -1.31
N PRO A 245 18.33 -20.61 -1.74
CA PRO A 245 19.69 -20.34 -1.32
C PRO A 245 19.98 -18.87 -1.62
N ALA A 246 20.18 -18.07 -0.56
CA ALA A 246 20.36 -16.64 -0.68
C ALA A 246 21.43 -16.38 -1.73
N PHE A 247 21.05 -15.73 -2.84
CA PHE A 247 21.95 -15.45 -3.94
C PHE A 247 23.15 -14.68 -3.41
N CYS A 248 24.32 -15.32 -3.44
CA CYS A 248 25.54 -14.74 -2.92
C CYS A 248 26.49 -14.43 -4.08
N LEU A 249 26.44 -13.19 -4.58
CA LEU A 249 27.21 -12.75 -5.75
C LEU A 249 28.71 -13.01 -5.66
N SER A 250 29.28 -13.01 -4.45
CA SER A 250 30.71 -13.25 -4.22
C SER A 250 31.07 -14.73 -4.16
N ASP A 251 30.08 -15.63 -4.04
CA ASP A 251 30.22 -17.03 -3.61
C ASP A 251 30.93 -17.24 -2.25
N VAL A 252 31.12 -16.16 -1.47
CA VAL A 252 31.78 -16.20 -0.16
C VAL A 252 30.73 -16.12 0.95
N THR A 253 30.63 -17.19 1.73
CA THR A 253 29.77 -17.25 2.91
C THR A 253 30.58 -17.24 4.21
N TYR A 254 29.93 -16.80 5.29
CA TYR A 254 30.50 -16.80 6.63
C TYR A 254 29.45 -17.24 7.65
N THR A 255 29.83 -18.11 8.58
CA THR A 255 28.97 -18.45 9.73
C THR A 255 29.30 -17.54 10.90
N THR A 256 28.31 -16.78 11.35
CA THR A 256 28.42 -15.81 12.44
C THR A 256 28.83 -16.47 13.75
N LYS A 257 29.65 -15.75 14.52
CA LYS A 257 30.15 -16.15 15.83
C LYS A 257 29.72 -15.15 16.89
N ALA A 258 29.73 -15.58 18.16
CA ALA A 258 29.46 -14.70 19.28
C ALA A 258 30.34 -13.44 19.24
N GLY A 259 29.71 -12.27 19.27
CA GLY A 259 30.37 -10.96 19.24
C GLY A 259 30.69 -10.41 17.84
N ASP A 260 30.28 -11.10 16.76
CA ASP A 260 30.37 -10.55 15.42
C ASP A 260 29.40 -9.37 15.23
N THR A 261 29.86 -8.39 14.45
CA THR A 261 29.12 -7.19 14.05
C THR A 261 29.35 -6.96 12.56
N CYS A 262 28.46 -6.21 11.90
CA CYS A 262 28.69 -5.84 10.49
C CYS A 262 30.04 -5.13 10.33
N ASP A 263 30.40 -4.23 11.25
CA ASP A 263 31.67 -3.49 11.19
C ASP A 263 32.90 -4.38 11.40
N SER A 264 32.86 -5.33 12.34
CA SER A 264 33.99 -6.23 12.59
C SER A 264 34.22 -7.16 11.40
N LEU A 265 33.14 -7.65 10.77
CA LEU A 265 33.21 -8.47 9.57
C LEU A 265 33.62 -7.64 8.35
N ALA A 266 33.07 -6.45 8.18
CA ALA A 266 33.39 -5.54 7.09
C ALA A 266 34.88 -5.19 7.05
N LEU A 267 35.48 -4.84 8.19
CA LEU A 267 36.92 -4.58 8.28
C LEU A 267 37.76 -5.84 8.02
N LYS A 268 37.34 -6.99 8.55
CA LYS A 268 38.06 -8.25 8.41
C LYS A 268 38.09 -8.75 6.97
N TYR A 269 36.98 -8.63 6.27
CA TYR A 269 36.80 -9.16 4.93
C TYR A 269 36.93 -8.10 3.83
N SER A 270 37.21 -6.84 4.19
CA SER A 270 37.32 -5.70 3.27
C SER A 270 36.07 -5.53 2.41
N VAL A 271 34.93 -5.36 3.06
CA VAL A 271 33.60 -5.19 2.44
C VAL A 271 32.82 -4.07 3.14
N SER A 272 31.67 -3.64 2.60
CA SER A 272 30.81 -2.64 3.27
C SER A 272 29.94 -3.28 4.36
N SER A 273 29.83 -2.60 5.52
CA SER A 273 28.89 -2.99 6.60
C SER A 273 27.45 -2.97 6.11
N ALA A 274 27.08 -1.92 5.35
CA ALA A 274 25.74 -1.77 4.81
C ALA A 274 25.41 -2.88 3.81
N ALA A 275 26.37 -3.27 2.98
CA ALA A 275 26.18 -4.35 2.03
C ALA A 275 26.02 -5.73 2.73
N ILE A 276 26.72 -5.96 3.86
CA ILE A 276 26.48 -7.14 4.70
C ILE A 276 25.04 -7.11 5.22
N PHE A 277 24.57 -5.98 5.78
CA PHE A 277 23.21 -5.87 6.31
C PHE A 277 22.15 -6.08 5.22
N ILE A 278 22.26 -5.36 4.10
CA ILE A 278 21.27 -5.37 3.02
C ILE A 278 21.24 -6.73 2.31
N GLY A 279 22.39 -7.37 2.12
CA GLY A 279 22.50 -8.66 1.45
C GLY A 279 22.06 -9.86 2.30
N ASN A 280 21.72 -9.67 3.58
CA ASN A 280 21.41 -10.75 4.51
C ASN A 280 20.17 -10.39 5.36
N PRO A 281 18.96 -10.75 4.91
CA PRO A 281 17.71 -10.36 5.58
C PRO A 281 17.57 -10.91 7.01
N ASP A 282 18.31 -11.97 7.36
CA ASP A 282 18.34 -12.52 8.73
C ASP A 282 19.09 -11.63 9.73
N ILE A 283 19.89 -10.66 9.25
CA ILE A 283 20.57 -9.69 10.11
C ILE A 283 19.59 -8.59 10.50
N ARG A 284 19.10 -8.65 11.74
CA ARG A 284 18.19 -7.64 12.29
C ARG A 284 18.91 -6.47 12.98
N ASN A 285 20.16 -6.68 13.38
CA ASN A 285 20.96 -5.68 14.08
C ASN A 285 22.45 -5.85 13.76
N CYS A 286 23.07 -4.83 13.18
CA CYS A 286 24.50 -4.85 12.86
C CYS A 286 25.44 -4.84 14.07
N THR A 287 24.96 -4.46 15.26
CA THR A 287 25.78 -4.41 16.47
C THR A 287 25.70 -5.69 17.32
N ASP A 288 24.80 -6.61 16.99
CA ASP A 288 24.56 -7.84 17.77
C ASP A 288 24.01 -8.95 16.86
N MET A 289 24.93 -9.65 16.17
CA MET A 289 24.58 -10.69 15.21
C MET A 289 24.32 -12.02 15.92
N ILE A 290 23.25 -12.72 15.53
CA ILE A 290 22.90 -14.05 16.05
C ILE A 290 23.99 -15.04 15.66
N GLU A 291 24.50 -15.82 16.60
CA GLU A 291 25.52 -16.85 16.37
C GLU A 291 24.97 -18.04 15.56
N GLY A 292 25.79 -18.61 14.68
CA GLY A 292 25.47 -19.82 13.92
C GLY A 292 24.68 -19.58 12.63
N VAL A 293 24.46 -18.32 12.24
CA VAL A 293 23.75 -17.94 11.01
C VAL A 293 24.74 -17.87 9.84
N SER A 294 24.41 -18.51 8.72
CA SER A 294 25.20 -18.42 7.50
C SER A 294 24.81 -17.17 6.71
N ILE A 295 25.76 -16.25 6.52
CA ILE A 295 25.57 -14.99 5.79
C ILE A 295 26.42 -14.97 4.52
N CYS A 296 25.95 -14.28 3.48
CA CYS A 296 26.73 -13.92 2.30
C CYS A 296 27.60 -12.69 2.60
N LEU A 297 28.89 -12.79 2.30
CA LEU A 297 29.78 -11.63 2.31
C LEU A 297 29.77 -10.95 0.94
N PRO A 298 29.57 -9.63 0.84
CA PRO A 298 29.52 -8.96 -0.46
C PRO A 298 30.91 -8.89 -1.13
N LEU A 299 30.96 -8.39 -2.37
CA LEU A 299 32.22 -8.22 -3.10
C LEU A 299 33.17 -7.28 -2.35
N GLN A 300 34.47 -7.59 -2.39
CA GLN A 300 35.49 -6.85 -1.67
C GLN A 300 35.75 -5.47 -2.28
N CYS A 301 36.02 -4.49 -1.44
CA CYS A 301 36.38 -3.12 -1.82
C CYS A 301 37.46 -2.60 -0.85
N LYS A 302 38.19 -1.55 -1.24
CA LYS A 302 38.91 -0.76 -0.24
C LYS A 302 37.87 -0.08 0.64
N THR A 303 38.06 -0.15 1.94
CA THR A 303 37.09 0.34 2.91
C THR A 303 37.58 1.58 3.64
N TYR A 304 36.65 2.45 4.03
CA TYR A 304 36.86 3.53 4.99
C TYR A 304 35.90 3.37 6.17
N LYS A 305 36.41 3.54 7.40
CA LYS A 305 35.58 3.51 8.61
C LYS A 305 35.24 4.92 9.05
N LEU A 306 33.96 5.26 8.98
CA LEU A 306 33.43 6.57 9.35
C LEU A 306 33.70 6.89 10.82
N GLN A 307 34.24 8.09 11.05
CA GLN A 307 34.34 8.75 12.36
C GLN A 307 33.03 9.45 12.72
N GLU A 308 32.87 9.88 13.97
CA GLU A 308 31.61 10.45 14.49
C GLU A 308 31.15 11.73 13.77
N ASP A 309 32.10 12.54 13.29
CA ASP A 309 31.83 13.83 12.63
C ASP A 309 32.03 13.79 11.11
N ASP A 310 32.22 12.60 10.53
CA ASP A 310 32.46 12.48 9.11
C ASP A 310 31.24 12.90 8.28
N THR A 311 31.53 13.64 7.21
CA THR A 311 30.60 14.00 6.14
C THR A 311 31.12 13.42 4.83
N CYS A 312 30.31 13.34 3.78
CA CYS A 312 30.87 12.97 2.46
C CYS A 312 32.01 13.89 2.04
N MET A 313 32.00 15.16 2.45
CA MET A 313 33.07 16.11 2.14
C MET A 313 34.39 15.74 2.84
N SER A 314 34.34 15.39 4.14
CA SER A 314 35.54 14.98 4.87
C SER A 314 36.06 13.63 4.38
N VAL A 315 35.16 12.67 4.12
CA VAL A 315 35.52 11.37 3.57
C VAL A 315 36.16 11.53 2.19
N ALA A 316 35.57 12.32 1.30
CA ALA A 316 36.13 12.63 -0.02
C ALA A 316 37.57 13.18 0.10
N TYR A 317 37.76 14.16 0.99
CA TYR A 317 39.07 14.73 1.27
C TYR A 317 40.09 13.68 1.76
N PHE A 318 39.73 12.83 2.73
CA PHE A 318 40.65 11.84 3.31
C PHE A 318 40.93 10.65 2.39
N THR A 319 40.02 10.34 1.48
CA THR A 319 40.10 9.18 0.59
C THR A 319 40.65 9.55 -0.80
N GLY A 320 40.66 10.85 -1.13
CA GLY A 320 41.01 11.34 -2.46
C GLY A 320 39.90 11.20 -3.51
N LEU A 321 38.68 10.84 -3.08
CA LEU A 321 37.49 10.77 -3.93
C LEU A 321 36.85 12.15 -4.12
N GLN A 322 36.01 12.31 -5.14
CA GLN A 322 35.05 13.42 -5.17
C GLN A 322 33.83 13.08 -4.29
N PRO A 323 33.14 14.08 -3.72
CA PRO A 323 31.91 13.85 -2.95
C PRO A 323 30.85 13.06 -3.74
N ASP A 324 30.78 13.28 -5.06
CA ASP A 324 29.85 12.59 -5.96
C ASP A 324 30.21 11.11 -6.19
N ASP A 325 31.47 10.70 -5.98
CA ASP A 325 31.92 9.31 -6.16
C ASP A 325 31.53 8.40 -4.99
N ILE A 326 31.27 8.98 -3.81
CA ILE A 326 30.95 8.20 -2.59
C ILE A 326 29.60 7.48 -2.74
N ARG A 327 28.63 8.12 -3.41
CA ARG A 327 27.26 7.60 -3.57
C ARG A 327 27.18 6.39 -4.50
N PRO A 328 27.74 6.40 -5.73
CA PRO A 328 27.81 5.20 -6.57
C PRO A 328 28.44 3.99 -5.88
N LEU A 329 29.40 4.22 -5.00
CA LEU A 329 30.07 3.16 -4.22
C LEU A 329 29.24 2.70 -3.01
N ASN A 330 28.31 3.53 -2.53
CA ASN A 330 27.47 3.29 -1.34
C ASN A 330 26.03 3.81 -1.59
N PRO A 331 25.20 3.10 -2.38
CA PRO A 331 23.94 3.64 -2.91
C PRO A 331 22.88 4.01 -1.86
N TRP A 332 23.04 3.56 -0.61
CA TRP A 332 22.18 3.94 0.52
C TRP A 332 22.41 5.38 0.99
N VAL A 333 23.49 6.03 0.56
CA VAL A 333 23.77 7.44 0.87
C VAL A 333 22.88 8.35 0.01
N HIS A 334 22.11 9.21 0.69
CA HIS A 334 21.18 10.14 0.06
C HIS A 334 21.91 11.15 -0.83
N GLU A 335 21.15 11.76 -1.76
CA GLU A 335 21.67 12.74 -2.73
C GLU A 335 22.46 13.89 -2.11
N LEU A 336 22.00 14.41 -0.98
CA LEU A 336 22.66 15.50 -0.26
C LEU A 336 23.65 15.01 0.81
N CYS A 337 23.90 13.70 0.89
CA CYS A 337 24.72 13.03 1.92
C CYS A 337 24.32 13.38 3.38
N GLY A 338 23.07 13.76 3.61
CA GLY A 338 22.58 14.14 4.94
C GLY A 338 22.39 12.97 5.90
N ASN A 339 22.34 11.73 5.39
CA ASN A 339 22.05 10.53 6.17
C ASN A 339 23.30 9.72 6.59
N LEU A 340 24.51 10.17 6.22
CA LEU A 340 25.75 9.39 6.39
C LEU A 340 25.94 8.92 7.84
N GLN A 341 25.74 9.81 8.82
CA GLN A 341 25.88 9.48 10.25
C GLN A 341 24.65 8.79 10.82
N SER A 342 23.44 9.28 10.51
CA SER A 342 22.20 8.72 11.07
C SER A 342 21.97 7.26 10.66
N ALA A 343 22.43 6.86 9.48
CA ALA A 343 22.32 5.50 8.99
C ALA A 343 23.30 4.52 9.69
N THR A 344 24.39 5.01 10.29
CA THR A 344 25.42 4.14 10.89
C THR A 344 24.92 3.29 12.06
N ILE A 345 23.86 3.75 12.74
CA ILE A 345 23.23 3.03 13.84
C ILE A 345 22.65 1.69 13.35
N THR A 346 22.14 1.67 12.12
CA THR A 346 21.49 0.49 11.53
C THR A 346 22.44 -0.26 10.59
N LEU A 347 23.16 0.46 9.73
CA LEU A 347 23.94 -0.11 8.63
C LEU A 347 25.43 -0.30 8.95
N GLY A 348 25.89 0.16 10.11
CA GLY A 348 27.32 0.17 10.47
C GLY A 348 28.10 1.33 9.85
N ARG A 349 29.41 1.37 10.10
CA ARG A 349 30.30 2.51 9.83
C ARG A 349 31.33 2.25 8.72
N VAL A 350 31.40 1.04 8.17
CA VAL A 350 32.41 0.70 7.16
C VAL A 350 31.81 0.81 5.75
N ILE A 351 32.38 1.71 4.95
CA ILE A 351 31.91 2.03 3.60
C ILE A 351 32.95 1.64 2.55
N CYS A 352 32.52 1.44 1.30
CA CYS A 352 33.43 1.22 0.18
C CYS A 352 33.94 2.56 -0.38
N ILE A 353 35.24 2.62 -0.68
CA ILE A 353 35.90 3.77 -1.34
C ILE A 353 36.56 3.39 -2.67
N THR A 354 36.34 2.16 -3.11
CA THR A 354 36.55 1.69 -4.48
C THR A 354 35.37 0.84 -4.90
N PRO A 355 35.16 0.61 -6.21
CA PRO A 355 34.16 -0.32 -6.69
C PRO A 355 34.28 -1.69 -6.00
N PRO A 356 33.20 -2.23 -5.42
CA PRO A 356 33.16 -3.62 -4.95
C PRO A 356 33.46 -4.58 -6.11
N GLY A 357 34.42 -5.49 -5.92
CA GLY A 357 34.93 -6.38 -6.97
C GLY A 357 36.24 -5.91 -7.62
N GLY A 358 36.72 -4.70 -7.29
CA GLY A 358 37.96 -4.12 -7.83
C GLY A 358 37.75 -3.29 -9.10
N GLU A 359 38.85 -2.75 -9.64
CA GLU A 359 38.87 -2.19 -11.00
C GLU A 359 38.85 -3.34 -12.00
N TYR A 360 37.89 -3.32 -12.91
CA TYR A 360 37.85 -4.27 -14.00
C TYR A 360 38.93 -3.89 -15.02
N ASP A 361 40.10 -4.53 -14.98
CA ASP A 361 41.19 -4.31 -15.94
C ASP A 361 40.80 -4.97 -17.28
N HIS A 362 40.54 -4.15 -18.29
CA HIS A 362 40.02 -4.61 -19.58
C HIS A 362 41.09 -4.50 -20.67
N ASP A 363 41.40 -5.63 -21.29
CA ASP A 363 42.21 -5.67 -22.51
C ASP A 363 41.35 -5.19 -23.69
N VAL A 364 41.68 -4.01 -24.25
CA VAL A 364 40.83 -3.21 -25.17
C VAL A 364 40.70 -3.81 -26.57
N ASN A 365 41.20 -5.03 -26.81
CA ASN A 365 41.23 -5.65 -28.14
C ASN A 365 40.01 -6.50 -28.50
N THR A 366 38.97 -6.55 -27.66
CA THR A 366 37.70 -7.20 -28.03
C THR A 366 36.53 -6.25 -27.85
N THR A 367 35.78 -6.06 -28.93
CA THR A 367 34.71 -5.06 -29.10
C THR A 367 33.41 -5.40 -28.38
N ASN A 368 33.45 -6.20 -27.31
CA ASN A 368 32.27 -6.62 -26.57
C ASN A 368 32.48 -6.40 -25.07
N SER A 369 31.45 -5.84 -24.43
CA SER A 369 31.23 -5.63 -22.99
C SER A 369 32.08 -4.59 -22.25
N ASP A 370 31.72 -3.33 -22.45
CA ASP A 370 32.06 -2.21 -21.55
C ASP A 370 31.13 -2.24 -20.30
N PRO A 371 31.62 -2.30 -19.05
CA PRO A 371 30.83 -1.91 -17.89
C PRO A 371 30.76 -0.37 -17.89
N ALA A 372 29.70 0.17 -18.47
CA ALA A 372 29.53 1.62 -18.53
C ALA A 372 29.29 2.19 -17.13
N TYR A 373 29.92 3.33 -16.86
CA TYR A 373 29.57 4.22 -15.75
C TYR A 373 28.15 4.80 -15.85
N SER A 374 27.36 4.42 -16.85
CA SER A 374 26.01 4.91 -17.13
C SER A 374 25.09 3.78 -17.56
N GLU A 375 23.80 3.91 -17.23
CA GLU A 375 22.77 2.97 -17.70
C GLU A 375 22.57 3.02 -19.23
N TYR A 376 23.01 4.11 -19.88
CA TYR A 376 22.91 4.33 -21.32
C TYR A 376 24.24 4.10 -22.05
N ALA A 377 24.16 3.73 -23.32
CA ALA A 377 25.29 3.79 -24.23
C ALA A 377 25.26 5.07 -25.08
N ASP A 378 26.43 5.61 -25.41
CA ASP A 378 26.55 6.83 -26.21
C ASP A 378 26.15 6.65 -27.67
N LYS A 379 26.21 5.42 -28.18
CA LYS A 379 25.87 5.08 -29.57
C LYS A 379 25.41 3.63 -29.68
N ALA A 380 24.54 3.37 -30.65
CA ALA A 380 24.10 2.02 -30.97
C ALA A 380 25.21 1.25 -31.68
N VAL A 381 25.31 -0.05 -31.40
CA VAL A 381 26.23 -0.97 -32.07
C VAL A 381 25.46 -2.23 -32.52
N PRO A 382 25.87 -2.89 -33.61
CA PRO A 382 25.24 -4.14 -34.02
C PRO A 382 25.34 -5.22 -32.93
N PRO A 383 24.34 -6.12 -32.81
CA PRO A 383 24.44 -7.25 -31.89
C PRO A 383 25.60 -8.19 -32.31
N PRO A 384 26.12 -9.01 -31.38
CA PRO A 384 27.19 -9.96 -31.67
C PRO A 384 26.84 -10.86 -32.88
N SER A 385 27.82 -11.14 -33.73
CA SER A 385 27.61 -11.95 -34.93
C SER A 385 27.06 -13.34 -34.57
N GLY A 386 25.89 -13.71 -35.10
CA GLY A 386 25.21 -14.98 -34.80
C GLY A 386 24.32 -14.96 -33.55
N ALA A 387 24.21 -13.81 -32.87
CA ALA A 387 23.29 -13.63 -31.75
C ALA A 387 21.83 -13.83 -32.17
N THR A 388 21.06 -14.51 -31.33
CA THR A 388 19.61 -14.64 -31.50
C THR A 388 18.92 -13.68 -30.55
N LEU A 389 18.40 -12.56 -31.07
CA LEU A 389 17.76 -11.55 -30.24
C LEU A 389 16.52 -12.10 -29.50
N ALA A 390 16.31 -11.60 -28.30
CA ALA A 390 15.06 -11.77 -27.58
C ALA A 390 13.91 -11.02 -28.28
N THR A 391 12.68 -11.49 -28.07
CA THR A 391 11.50 -10.97 -28.77
C THR A 391 11.32 -9.48 -28.44
N ASN A 392 11.15 -8.64 -29.45
CA ASN A 392 10.94 -7.19 -29.33
C ASN A 392 12.08 -6.40 -28.65
N THR A 393 13.25 -6.99 -28.38
CA THR A 393 14.41 -6.23 -27.88
C THR A 393 14.80 -5.12 -28.85
N THR A 394 15.08 -3.93 -28.30
CA THR A 394 15.48 -2.76 -29.07
C THR A 394 16.81 -2.98 -29.82
N GLN A 395 16.91 -2.43 -31.04
CA GLN A 395 18.15 -2.42 -31.82
C GLN A 395 18.98 -1.16 -31.59
N ASP A 396 18.39 -0.13 -30.97
CA ASP A 396 19.07 1.11 -30.57
C ASP A 396 19.86 0.89 -29.28
N CYS A 397 20.75 -0.11 -29.32
CA CYS A 397 21.47 -0.63 -28.18
C CYS A 397 22.98 -0.56 -28.40
N GLY A 398 23.71 -0.01 -27.45
CA GLY A 398 25.17 0.05 -27.50
C GLY A 398 25.86 -1.09 -26.76
N ARG A 399 25.13 -1.85 -25.93
CA ARG A 399 25.68 -3.00 -25.17
C ARG A 399 24.70 -4.17 -25.14
N TRP A 400 25.17 -5.34 -25.57
CA TRP A 400 24.39 -6.56 -25.73
C TRP A 400 24.84 -7.65 -24.77
N TYR A 401 23.90 -8.43 -24.24
CA TYR A 401 24.19 -9.57 -23.38
C TYR A 401 23.41 -10.80 -23.81
N THR A 402 24.08 -11.96 -23.87
CA THR A 402 23.43 -13.25 -24.16
C THR A 402 23.27 -14.03 -22.88
N VAL A 403 22.01 -14.23 -22.48
CA VAL A 403 21.63 -14.89 -21.24
C VAL A 403 22.16 -16.32 -21.22
N GLN A 404 22.80 -16.69 -20.12
CA GLN A 404 23.26 -18.04 -19.83
C GLN A 404 22.23 -18.80 -18.99
N LYS A 405 22.36 -20.13 -18.97
CA LYS A 405 21.50 -20.96 -18.13
C LYS A 405 21.78 -20.68 -16.65
N GLY A 406 20.76 -20.22 -15.93
CA GLY A 406 20.85 -19.88 -14.50
C GLY A 406 21.11 -18.41 -14.20
N ASP A 407 21.08 -17.53 -15.20
CA ASP A 407 21.02 -16.09 -14.96
C ASP A 407 19.61 -15.67 -14.54
N ASP A 408 19.55 -14.65 -13.68
CA ASP A 408 18.34 -13.96 -13.24
C ASP A 408 18.46 -12.44 -13.48
N TYR A 409 17.37 -11.70 -13.27
CA TYR A 409 17.41 -10.24 -13.46
C TYR A 409 18.46 -9.57 -12.59
N ALA A 410 18.53 -9.92 -11.31
CA ALA A 410 19.40 -9.23 -10.36
C ALA A 410 20.87 -9.29 -10.82
N ARG A 411 21.31 -10.46 -11.28
CA ARG A 411 22.65 -10.66 -11.82
C ARG A 411 22.90 -9.82 -13.07
N VAL A 412 21.99 -9.86 -14.04
CA VAL A 412 22.15 -9.15 -15.33
C VAL A 412 22.12 -7.63 -15.14
N LEU A 413 21.18 -7.11 -14.34
CA LEU A 413 21.03 -5.68 -14.09
C LEU A 413 22.24 -5.09 -13.36
N VAL A 414 22.72 -5.78 -12.31
CA VAL A 414 23.89 -5.36 -11.54
C VAL A 414 25.15 -5.43 -12.40
N GLN A 415 25.36 -6.52 -13.14
CA GLN A 415 26.54 -6.70 -13.99
C GLN A 415 26.66 -5.62 -15.06
N HIS A 416 25.53 -5.11 -15.58
CA HIS A 416 25.53 -4.17 -16.69
C HIS A 416 25.18 -2.73 -16.31
N HIS A 417 24.97 -2.46 -15.02
CA HIS A 417 24.61 -1.15 -14.49
C HIS A 417 23.39 -0.56 -15.21
N ILE A 418 22.31 -1.34 -15.33
CA ILE A 418 21.05 -0.92 -15.94
C ILE A 418 19.89 -1.10 -14.96
N SER A 419 19.03 -0.10 -14.83
CA SER A 419 17.86 -0.19 -13.95
C SER A 419 16.79 -1.13 -14.53
N LEU A 420 16.04 -1.82 -13.66
CA LEU A 420 14.96 -2.74 -14.06
C LEU A 420 13.94 -2.06 -15.01
N PRO A 421 13.46 -0.84 -14.75
CA PRO A 421 12.53 -0.17 -15.66
C PRO A 421 13.13 0.10 -17.06
N LEU A 422 14.40 0.48 -17.12
CA LEU A 422 15.09 0.73 -18.40
C LEU A 422 15.37 -0.58 -19.15
N PHE A 423 15.71 -1.65 -18.43
CA PHE A 423 15.92 -2.97 -19.02
C PHE A 423 14.63 -3.54 -19.61
N ILE A 424 13.49 -3.44 -18.92
CA ILE A 424 12.17 -3.84 -19.44
C ILE A 424 11.80 -3.02 -20.67
N GLN A 425 12.04 -1.70 -20.62
CA GLN A 425 11.78 -0.82 -21.76
C GLN A 425 12.62 -1.20 -22.99
N ALA A 426 13.89 -1.52 -22.79
CA ALA A 426 14.79 -1.97 -23.86
C ALA A 426 14.48 -3.41 -24.33
N ASN A 427 13.79 -4.20 -23.50
CA ASN A 427 13.49 -5.61 -23.76
C ASN A 427 12.04 -5.98 -23.39
N PRO A 428 11.04 -5.58 -24.19
CA PRO A 428 9.62 -5.75 -23.86
C PRO A 428 9.11 -7.20 -23.74
N SER A 429 9.91 -8.22 -24.08
CA SER A 429 9.57 -9.62 -23.78
C SER A 429 9.75 -9.98 -22.31
N VAL A 430 10.22 -9.04 -21.49
CA VAL A 430 10.57 -9.18 -20.09
C VAL A 430 9.55 -8.38 -19.27
N SER A 431 9.00 -8.98 -18.21
CA SER A 431 8.02 -8.32 -17.34
C SER A 431 8.56 -8.07 -15.92
N GLU A 432 7.96 -7.11 -15.21
CA GLU A 432 8.39 -6.68 -13.87
C GLU A 432 8.16 -7.75 -12.78
N GLY A 433 7.27 -8.71 -13.02
CA GLY A 433 6.82 -9.70 -12.02
C GLY A 433 7.50 -11.08 -12.06
N SER A 434 8.45 -11.32 -12.98
CA SER A 434 8.94 -12.67 -13.31
C SER A 434 10.47 -12.78 -13.18
N CYS A 435 11.00 -12.74 -11.95
CA CYS A 435 12.43 -12.56 -11.69
C CYS A 435 13.42 -13.55 -12.38
N THR A 436 12.94 -14.71 -12.85
CA THR A 436 13.79 -15.78 -13.42
C THR A 436 13.25 -16.45 -14.69
N THR A 437 11.96 -16.29 -15.04
CA THR A 437 11.32 -17.11 -16.10
C THR A 437 11.33 -16.48 -17.48
N ASP A 438 11.45 -15.16 -17.60
CA ASP A 438 11.35 -14.47 -18.90
C ASP A 438 12.72 -14.29 -19.58
N LEU A 439 13.81 -14.48 -18.84
CA LEU A 439 15.14 -14.58 -19.41
C LEU A 439 15.33 -15.96 -20.04
N VAL A 440 15.32 -16.02 -21.36
CA VAL A 440 15.48 -17.27 -22.10
C VAL A 440 16.96 -17.53 -22.36
N PRO A 441 17.57 -18.61 -21.82
CA PRO A 441 18.97 -18.93 -22.09
C PRO A 441 19.26 -19.05 -23.58
N GLY A 442 20.36 -18.45 -24.02
CA GLY A 442 20.77 -18.38 -25.42
C GLY A 442 20.13 -17.23 -26.22
N ARG A 443 19.23 -16.44 -25.63
CA ARG A 443 18.73 -15.19 -26.23
C ARG A 443 19.58 -14.00 -25.84
N THR A 444 19.70 -13.04 -26.77
CA THR A 444 20.47 -11.82 -26.59
C THR A 444 19.56 -10.62 -26.34
N TYR A 445 19.81 -9.92 -25.24
CA TYR A 445 19.06 -8.78 -24.73
C TYR A 445 19.91 -7.51 -24.78
N CYS A 446 19.25 -6.36 -24.84
CA CYS A 446 19.90 -5.06 -24.73
C CYS A 446 20.15 -4.71 -23.26
N VAL A 447 21.39 -4.50 -22.87
CA VAL A 447 21.79 -4.15 -21.49
C VAL A 447 22.42 -2.75 -21.37
N GLY A 448 22.42 -2.01 -22.48
CA GLY A 448 22.84 -0.60 -22.52
C GLY A 448 22.18 0.08 -23.70
N PRO A 449 20.89 0.44 -23.61
CA PRO A 449 20.20 1.16 -24.66
C PRO A 449 20.81 2.55 -24.86
N THR A 450 20.66 3.09 -26.06
CA THR A 450 21.00 4.49 -26.32
C THR A 450 19.92 5.42 -25.77
N ARG A 451 20.23 6.71 -25.59
CA ARG A 451 19.24 7.69 -25.08
C ARG A 451 18.09 7.91 -26.06
N GLU A 452 18.28 7.56 -27.32
CA GLU A 452 17.28 7.60 -28.38
C GLU A 452 16.13 6.60 -28.14
N VAL A 453 16.37 5.51 -27.39
CA VAL A 453 15.31 4.57 -26.99
C VAL A 453 14.21 5.25 -26.17
N LEU A 454 14.57 6.25 -25.35
CA LEU A 454 13.60 7.04 -24.59
C LEU A 454 12.75 7.94 -25.49
N THR A 455 13.31 8.42 -26.61
CA THR A 455 12.58 9.36 -27.50
C THR A 455 11.65 8.65 -28.47
N GLN A 456 11.93 7.38 -28.81
CA GLN A 456 11.05 6.59 -29.68
C GLN A 456 9.81 6.01 -28.96
N GLN A 457 9.81 5.99 -27.61
CA GLN A 457 8.72 5.43 -26.81
C GLN A 457 8.23 6.32 -25.67
N LEU A 458 8.54 7.62 -25.66
CA LEU A 458 7.66 8.55 -24.95
C LEU A 458 6.31 8.50 -25.66
N LYS A 459 5.39 7.63 -25.19
CA LYS A 459 3.97 7.83 -25.44
C LYS A 459 3.75 9.30 -25.05
N PRO A 460 3.36 10.17 -25.99
CA PRO A 460 3.14 11.56 -25.66
C PRO A 460 2.18 11.55 -24.48
N VAL A 461 2.57 12.22 -23.39
CA VAL A 461 1.72 12.35 -22.22
C VAL A 461 0.36 12.83 -22.73
N PRO A 462 -0.73 12.09 -22.48
CA PRO A 462 -2.03 12.45 -23.02
C PRO A 462 -2.34 13.92 -22.69
N PRO A 463 -3.03 14.66 -23.58
CA PRO A 463 -3.49 15.98 -23.22
C PRO A 463 -4.37 15.86 -21.96
N TYR A 464 -4.32 16.88 -21.11
CA TYR A 464 -5.13 16.94 -19.91
C TYR A 464 -6.08 18.13 -19.94
N THR A 465 -7.20 17.97 -19.25
CA THR A 465 -8.18 19.03 -19.01
C THR A 465 -8.03 19.54 -17.58
N ARG A 466 -7.92 20.87 -17.43
CA ARG A 466 -7.93 21.54 -16.11
C ARG A 466 -9.37 21.80 -15.70
N PHE A 467 -9.81 21.21 -14.60
CA PHE A 467 -11.18 21.35 -14.07
C PHE A 467 -11.31 22.51 -13.07
N GLY A 468 -10.21 22.97 -12.49
CA GLY A 468 -10.14 24.19 -11.69
C GLY A 468 -9.72 23.95 -10.24
N CYS A 469 -9.88 25.00 -9.43
CA CYS A 469 -9.48 25.00 -8.03
C CYS A 469 -10.62 24.53 -7.13
N PHE A 470 -10.35 23.53 -6.31
CA PHE A 470 -11.35 22.90 -5.43
C PHE A 470 -10.93 22.95 -3.96
N ALA A 471 -11.92 23.05 -3.07
CA ALA A 471 -11.77 22.81 -1.64
C ALA A 471 -13.07 22.25 -1.04
N ARG A 472 -13.02 21.84 0.23
CA ARG A 472 -14.20 21.45 1.01
C ARG A 472 -14.70 22.65 1.82
N GLU A 473 -16.01 22.74 2.09
CA GLU A 473 -16.55 23.63 3.13
C GLU A 473 -17.11 22.87 4.34
N ALA A 474 -16.86 23.44 5.53
CA ALA A 474 -17.23 23.07 6.90
C ALA A 474 -16.28 22.11 7.68
N ASP A 475 -15.38 22.73 8.46
CA ASP A 475 -14.90 22.34 9.79
C ASP A 475 -14.31 20.94 10.03
N THR A 476 -13.57 20.38 9.07
CA THR A 476 -12.79 19.16 9.33
C THR A 476 -11.33 19.33 8.90
N THR A 477 -10.42 18.90 9.78
CA THR A 477 -8.97 18.88 9.57
C THR A 477 -8.52 17.88 8.49
N ASN A 478 -9.44 17.36 7.68
CA ASN A 478 -9.19 16.32 6.68
C ASN A 478 -9.36 16.90 5.27
N ARG A 479 -8.26 16.96 4.52
CA ARG A 479 -8.04 17.87 3.37
C ARG A 479 -8.34 17.26 1.99
N SER A 480 -8.98 16.11 1.91
CA SER A 480 -9.03 15.34 0.66
C SER A 480 -10.18 15.83 -0.26
N VAL A 481 -9.84 16.44 -1.40
CA VAL A 481 -10.77 16.73 -2.53
C VAL A 481 -10.93 15.49 -3.42
N LEU A 482 -9.88 14.66 -3.45
CA LEU A 482 -9.89 13.33 -4.04
C LEU A 482 -10.06 12.29 -2.94
N THR A 483 -10.65 11.14 -3.25
CA THR A 483 -11.01 10.06 -2.33
C THR A 483 -9.78 9.45 -1.65
N LEU A 484 -8.70 9.27 -2.42
CA LEU A 484 -7.40 8.81 -1.91
C LEU A 484 -6.64 9.99 -1.29
N ALA A 485 -6.45 9.94 0.03
CA ALA A 485 -5.94 11.06 0.82
C ALA A 485 -4.39 11.13 0.91
N ASP A 486 -3.68 10.17 0.33
CA ASP A 486 -2.21 10.10 0.44
C ASP A 486 -1.53 11.04 -0.55
N ALA A 487 -0.97 12.13 -0.02
CA ALA A 487 -0.15 13.06 -0.77
C ALA A 487 1.20 12.41 -1.15
N GLN A 488 1.49 12.35 -2.44
CA GLN A 488 2.76 11.87 -2.97
C GLN A 488 3.69 13.03 -3.32
N HIS A 489 4.91 13.00 -2.80
CA HIS A 489 5.92 14.04 -3.02
C HIS A 489 6.81 13.72 -4.25
N VAL A 490 6.24 13.85 -5.45
CA VAL A 490 6.97 13.66 -6.72
C VAL A 490 7.97 14.81 -6.92
N LYS A 491 9.27 14.51 -7.05
CA LYS A 491 10.34 15.52 -7.22
C LYS A 491 11.09 15.31 -8.55
N PRO A 492 11.26 16.35 -9.40
CA PRO A 492 10.72 17.71 -9.28
C PRO A 492 9.21 17.79 -9.61
N MET A 493 8.44 18.54 -8.82
CA MET A 493 6.98 18.61 -8.99
C MET A 493 6.58 19.52 -10.16
N SER A 494 5.74 19.00 -11.06
CA SER A 494 5.06 19.74 -12.13
C SER A 494 3.72 19.09 -12.47
N ILE A 495 2.84 19.77 -13.21
CA ILE A 495 1.57 19.19 -13.67
C ILE A 495 1.79 17.88 -14.43
N VAL A 496 2.75 17.88 -15.35
CA VAL A 496 3.09 16.70 -16.18
C VAL A 496 3.71 15.58 -15.34
N ALA A 497 4.49 15.92 -14.31
CA ALA A 497 5.09 14.92 -13.42
C ALA A 497 4.02 14.20 -12.58
N CYS A 498 3.07 14.95 -12.00
CA CYS A 498 1.96 14.38 -11.26
C CYS A 498 1.03 13.57 -12.17
N GLN A 499 0.69 14.09 -13.34
CA GLN A 499 -0.06 13.37 -14.37
C GLN A 499 0.60 12.03 -14.73
N SER A 500 1.90 12.05 -15.05
CA SER A 500 2.63 10.84 -15.44
C SER A 500 2.72 9.82 -14.30
N TYR A 501 2.79 10.29 -13.06
CA TYR A 501 2.76 9.42 -11.89
C TYR A 501 1.38 8.76 -11.73
N CYS A 502 0.30 9.53 -11.75
CA CYS A 502 -1.06 9.01 -11.55
C CYS A 502 -1.51 8.08 -12.69
N LEU A 503 -1.25 8.46 -13.96
CA LEU A 503 -1.59 7.63 -15.11
C LEU A 503 -0.86 6.29 -15.12
N ARG A 504 0.40 6.23 -14.67
CA ARG A 504 1.15 4.97 -14.54
C ARG A 504 0.55 4.02 -13.51
N GLN A 505 -0.10 4.57 -12.49
CA GLN A 505 -0.77 3.84 -11.42
C GLN A 505 -2.24 3.52 -11.76
N GLY A 506 -2.69 3.84 -12.98
CA GLY A 506 -4.06 3.58 -13.44
C GLY A 506 -5.11 4.61 -13.01
N TRP A 507 -4.69 5.75 -12.45
CA TRP A 507 -5.58 6.82 -11.99
C TRP A 507 -5.77 7.90 -13.05
N THR A 508 -7.02 8.21 -13.40
CA THR A 508 -7.37 9.16 -14.48
C THR A 508 -7.56 10.61 -14.00
N VAL A 509 -7.63 10.84 -12.70
CA VAL A 509 -7.80 12.15 -12.06
C VAL A 509 -6.60 12.42 -11.17
N TRP A 510 -6.09 13.65 -11.22
CA TRP A 510 -5.02 14.07 -10.31
C TRP A 510 -5.22 15.49 -9.80
N GLY A 511 -4.75 15.69 -8.58
CA GLY A 511 -4.82 16.96 -7.86
C GLY A 511 -3.43 17.39 -7.42
N ILE A 512 -3.17 18.70 -7.43
CA ILE A 512 -1.92 19.24 -6.93
C ILE A 512 -2.21 20.27 -5.84
N GLN A 513 -1.47 20.18 -4.74
CA GLN A 513 -1.56 21.09 -3.59
C GLN A 513 -0.17 21.56 -3.19
N ASN A 514 -0.08 22.74 -2.57
CA ASN A 514 1.13 23.27 -1.94
C ASN A 514 2.38 23.37 -2.85
N GLY A 515 2.24 23.24 -4.17
CA GLY A 515 3.36 23.27 -5.10
C GLY A 515 4.19 21.98 -5.18
N ASP A 516 3.96 21.02 -4.29
CA ASP A 516 4.81 19.82 -4.12
C ASP A 516 4.08 18.52 -3.78
N SER A 517 2.76 18.57 -3.63
CA SER A 517 1.95 17.45 -3.20
C SER A 517 1.03 17.00 -4.35
N CYS A 518 1.20 15.77 -4.81
CA CYS A 518 0.41 15.15 -5.88
C CYS A 518 -0.58 14.14 -5.31
N PHE A 519 -1.82 14.18 -5.78
CA PHE A 519 -2.91 13.30 -5.37
C PHE A 519 -3.46 12.61 -6.61
N CYS A 520 -3.74 11.31 -6.54
CA CYS A 520 -4.24 10.52 -7.67
C CYS A 520 -5.57 9.87 -7.30
N ASP A 521 -6.51 9.82 -8.24
CA ASP A 521 -7.82 9.17 -8.06
C ASP A 521 -8.47 8.86 -9.42
N ASN A 522 -9.67 8.28 -9.41
CA ASN A 522 -10.53 8.12 -10.57
C ASN A 522 -11.75 9.04 -10.54
N GLN A 523 -12.05 9.69 -9.41
CA GLN A 523 -13.20 10.58 -9.27
C GLN A 523 -13.00 11.68 -8.21
N LEU A 524 -13.78 12.76 -8.34
CA LEU A 524 -13.92 13.76 -7.29
C LEU A 524 -14.83 13.24 -6.17
N ARG A 525 -14.48 13.58 -4.93
CA ARG A 525 -15.34 13.30 -3.78
C ARG A 525 -16.63 14.11 -3.86
N MET A 526 -17.67 13.53 -3.26
CA MET A 526 -19.02 14.08 -3.26
C MET A 526 -19.06 15.53 -2.74
N ASP A 527 -18.32 15.85 -1.67
CA ASP A 527 -18.33 17.15 -0.99
C ASP A 527 -17.28 18.16 -1.51
N SER A 528 -16.72 17.92 -2.70
CA SER A 528 -15.76 18.82 -3.35
C SER A 528 -16.47 20.03 -3.95
N GLN A 529 -16.03 21.23 -3.60
CA GLN A 529 -16.57 22.48 -4.14
C GLN A 529 -15.56 23.21 -5.00
N ILE A 530 -16.01 23.69 -6.16
CA ILE A 530 -15.21 24.59 -6.98
C ILE A 530 -15.16 25.98 -6.31
N ILE A 531 -13.95 26.44 -6.02
CA ILE A 531 -13.71 27.74 -5.37
C ILE A 531 -13.05 28.71 -6.34
N ASP A 532 -12.76 29.92 -5.88
CA ASP A 532 -12.08 30.91 -6.70
C ASP A 532 -10.64 30.48 -7.04
N ASN A 533 -10.24 30.62 -8.30
CA ASN A 533 -8.90 30.24 -8.77
C ASN A 533 -7.78 30.95 -7.99
N SER A 534 -8.02 32.14 -7.41
CA SER A 534 -7.03 32.82 -6.55
C SER A 534 -6.61 32.03 -5.32
N LYS A 535 -7.39 31.01 -4.92
CA LYS A 535 -7.05 30.11 -3.82
C LYS A 535 -6.05 29.02 -4.23
N CYS A 536 -5.93 28.74 -5.52
CA CYS A 536 -4.86 27.94 -6.10
C CYS A 536 -3.85 28.89 -6.76
N SER A 537 -2.93 29.44 -5.98
CA SER A 537 -1.95 30.41 -6.45
C SER A 537 -0.50 30.02 -6.14
N VAL A 538 -0.26 28.79 -5.66
CA VAL A 538 1.07 28.30 -5.32
C VAL A 538 1.70 27.71 -6.57
N HIS A 539 2.93 28.13 -6.88
CA HIS A 539 3.68 27.62 -8.03
C HIS A 539 4.31 26.25 -7.74
N CYS A 540 4.52 25.45 -8.78
CA CYS A 540 5.16 24.14 -8.62
C CYS A 540 6.65 24.29 -8.26
N ASN A 541 7.15 23.50 -7.31
CA ASN A 541 8.56 23.55 -6.89
C ASN A 541 9.53 23.08 -8.00
N GLY A 542 9.06 22.28 -8.96
CA GLY A 542 9.83 21.83 -10.12
C GLY A 542 9.57 22.62 -11.41
N ASN A 543 8.56 23.49 -11.44
CA ASN A 543 8.24 24.35 -12.58
C ASN A 543 7.46 25.59 -12.13
N THR A 544 8.15 26.72 -12.04
CA THR A 544 7.58 27.98 -11.54
C THR A 544 6.61 28.67 -12.50
N THR A 545 6.49 28.21 -13.75
CA THR A 545 5.53 28.81 -14.72
C THR A 545 4.10 28.36 -14.51
N ASN A 546 3.89 27.19 -13.88
CA ASN A 546 2.58 26.60 -13.66
C ASN A 546 2.12 26.78 -12.21
N VAL A 547 0.81 26.86 -12.05
CA VAL A 547 0.13 26.86 -10.74
C VAL A 547 -0.14 25.42 -10.34
N CYS A 548 0.26 25.06 -9.12
CA CYS A 548 0.19 23.73 -8.53
C CYS A 548 -0.59 23.76 -7.20
N GLY A 549 -1.82 24.27 -7.28
CA GLY A 549 -2.76 24.30 -6.16
C GLY A 549 -2.57 25.47 -5.19
N GLY A 550 -3.11 25.29 -4.00
CA GLY A 550 -3.14 26.27 -2.91
C GLY A 550 -2.75 25.66 -1.58
N LYS A 551 -2.73 26.50 -0.53
CA LYS A 551 -2.48 26.05 0.84
C LYS A 551 -3.55 25.08 1.35
N ASP A 552 -4.79 25.43 1.06
CA ASP A 552 -6.00 24.74 1.50
C ASP A 552 -6.92 24.40 0.31
N ALA A 553 -6.33 24.33 -0.90
CA ALA A 553 -7.06 24.12 -2.14
C ALA A 553 -6.26 23.25 -3.11
N ILE A 554 -6.94 22.39 -3.85
CA ILE A 554 -6.35 21.45 -4.80
C ILE A 554 -6.71 21.90 -6.21
N GLU A 555 -5.70 22.05 -7.06
CA GLU A 555 -5.90 22.25 -8.49
C GLU A 555 -6.09 20.88 -9.16
N VAL A 556 -7.24 20.67 -9.81
CA VAL A 556 -7.66 19.34 -10.30
C VAL A 556 -7.59 19.25 -11.83
N PHE A 557 -7.09 18.11 -12.30
CA PHE A 557 -6.90 17.77 -13.70
C PHE A 557 -7.37 16.32 -13.99
N SER A 558 -7.66 16.02 -15.25
CA SER A 558 -7.90 14.65 -15.73
C SER A 558 -7.44 14.49 -17.18
N ASP A 559 -7.14 13.26 -17.60
CA ASP A 559 -6.88 12.89 -19.00
C ASP A 559 -8.17 12.73 -19.82
N GLN A 560 -9.32 12.85 -19.17
CA GLN A 560 -10.64 12.83 -19.77
C GLN A 560 -11.24 14.24 -19.87
N ASP A 561 -12.14 14.44 -20.84
CA ASP A 561 -12.91 15.68 -21.00
C ASP A 561 -13.99 15.86 -19.92
N MET A 562 -14.33 14.78 -19.20
CA MET A 562 -15.30 14.79 -18.11
C MET A 562 -14.69 14.14 -16.87
N ILE A 563 -14.81 14.82 -15.74
CA ILE A 563 -14.41 14.26 -14.44
C ILE A 563 -15.61 13.55 -13.81
N ARG A 564 -15.39 12.30 -13.37
CA ARG A 564 -16.38 11.55 -12.58
C ARG A 564 -16.48 12.19 -11.20
N VAL A 565 -17.70 12.32 -10.70
CA VAL A 565 -17.99 12.89 -9.37
C VAL A 565 -18.74 11.83 -8.60
N GLN A 566 -18.35 11.58 -7.35
CA GLN A 566 -19.09 10.70 -6.46
C GLN A 566 -20.46 11.33 -6.13
N TYR A 567 -21.54 10.58 -6.27
CA TYR A 567 -22.91 11.00 -5.94
C TYR A 567 -23.65 9.91 -5.18
N ALA A 568 -24.69 10.28 -4.43
CA ALA A 568 -25.62 9.33 -3.82
C ALA A 568 -26.98 9.41 -4.52
N SER A 569 -27.55 8.25 -4.83
CA SER A 569 -28.95 8.15 -5.29
C SER A 569 -29.89 8.36 -4.10
N LEU A 570 -30.88 9.24 -4.26
CA LEU A 570 -31.94 9.45 -3.26
C LEU A 570 -33.20 8.60 -3.53
N GLY A 571 -33.15 7.71 -4.54
CA GLY A 571 -34.21 6.77 -4.89
C GLY A 571 -34.82 6.98 -6.28
N CYS A 572 -35.41 5.91 -6.84
CA CYS A 572 -36.11 5.90 -8.13
C CYS A 572 -37.63 5.79 -7.92
N TYR A 573 -38.42 6.38 -8.82
CA TYR A 573 -39.87 6.20 -8.90
C TYR A 573 -40.23 5.60 -10.28
N SER A 574 -40.89 4.42 -10.33
CA SER A 574 -40.94 3.46 -11.48
C SER A 574 -41.80 3.88 -12.71
N TRP A 575 -41.55 3.51 -14.00
CA TRP A 575 -41.40 2.18 -14.68
C TRP A 575 -40.58 2.22 -16.04
N LYS A 576 -40.29 1.04 -16.64
CA LYS A 576 -39.15 0.56 -17.54
C LYS A 576 -38.92 1.05 -19.02
N SER A 577 -37.61 1.10 -19.39
CA SER A 577 -36.86 0.77 -20.68
C SER A 577 -36.67 1.84 -21.81
N PRO A 578 -35.62 1.79 -22.68
CA PRO A 578 -34.20 2.10 -22.43
C PRO A 578 -33.56 3.14 -23.41
N ASP A 579 -32.32 3.51 -23.06
CA ASP A 579 -31.20 4.20 -23.78
C ASP A 579 -30.97 5.71 -23.55
N GLU A 580 -29.74 6.01 -23.10
CA GLU A 580 -29.40 6.97 -22.03
C GLU A 580 -28.36 8.05 -22.40
N MET A 581 -28.48 9.22 -21.78
CA MET A 581 -27.37 10.05 -21.29
C MET A 581 -26.97 9.52 -19.91
N SER A 582 -25.67 9.26 -19.68
CA SER A 582 -25.23 8.67 -18.41
C SER A 582 -25.46 9.60 -17.21
N VAL A 583 -25.78 9.02 -16.06
CA VAL A 583 -25.85 9.73 -14.77
C VAL A 583 -24.57 10.51 -14.51
N ASP A 584 -23.42 9.94 -14.86
CA ASP A 584 -22.09 10.57 -14.72
C ASP A 584 -21.95 11.86 -15.54
N ALA A 585 -22.46 11.90 -16.77
CA ALA A 585 -22.41 13.08 -17.62
C ALA A 585 -23.25 14.23 -17.04
N CYS A 586 -24.42 13.90 -16.49
CA CYS A 586 -25.28 14.90 -15.84
C CYS A 586 -24.69 15.38 -14.50
N ALA A 587 -24.10 14.48 -13.71
CA ALA A 587 -23.40 14.81 -12.47
C ALA A 587 -22.25 15.80 -12.73
N SER A 588 -21.41 15.52 -13.73
CA SER A 588 -20.28 16.38 -14.10
C SER A 588 -20.75 17.76 -14.58
N LEU A 589 -21.75 17.81 -15.47
CA LEU A 589 -22.32 19.07 -15.97
C LEU A 589 -22.88 19.94 -14.83
N CYS A 590 -23.70 19.36 -13.95
CA CYS A 590 -24.37 20.13 -12.91
C CYS A 590 -23.44 20.57 -11.79
N THR A 591 -22.54 19.68 -11.35
CA THR A 591 -21.64 19.95 -10.23
C THR A 591 -20.50 20.87 -10.66
N VAL A 592 -19.83 20.53 -11.77
CA VAL A 592 -18.60 21.23 -12.20
C VAL A 592 -18.94 22.49 -13.00
N THR A 593 -19.81 22.37 -14.00
CA THR A 593 -20.08 23.50 -14.93
C THR A 593 -21.11 24.47 -14.36
N LYS A 594 -22.18 23.95 -13.74
CA LYS A 594 -23.31 24.77 -13.25
C LYS A 594 -23.26 25.06 -11.74
N LYS A 595 -22.26 24.54 -11.02
CA LYS A 595 -22.07 24.74 -9.57
C LYS A 595 -23.33 24.45 -8.75
N SER A 596 -24.03 23.38 -9.09
CA SER A 596 -25.29 22.97 -8.46
C SER A 596 -25.09 21.73 -7.59
N ASP A 597 -25.70 21.72 -6.41
CA ASP A 597 -25.58 20.63 -5.41
C ASP A 597 -26.53 19.45 -5.67
N PHE A 598 -27.52 19.66 -6.53
CA PHE A 598 -28.54 18.69 -6.88
C PHE A 598 -28.64 18.59 -8.39
N PHE A 599 -28.88 17.38 -8.89
CA PHE A 599 -29.20 17.18 -10.29
C PHE A 599 -30.23 16.08 -10.47
N ALA A 600 -31.00 16.20 -11.54
CA ALA A 600 -32.01 15.24 -11.91
C ALA A 600 -31.89 14.85 -13.37
N LEU A 601 -32.03 13.56 -13.66
CA LEU A 601 -32.08 13.04 -15.01
C LEU A 601 -33.52 12.69 -15.37
N TRP A 602 -34.06 13.40 -16.35
CA TRP A 602 -35.41 13.20 -16.87
C TRP A 602 -35.36 12.36 -18.14
N GLU A 603 -36.13 11.26 -18.16
CA GLU A 603 -36.31 10.36 -19.33
C GLU A 603 -34.99 9.93 -20.00
N GLY A 604 -33.90 9.82 -19.24
CA GLY A 604 -32.57 9.50 -19.77
C GLY A 604 -31.99 10.53 -20.73
N LYS A 605 -32.56 11.74 -20.86
CA LYS A 605 -32.17 12.73 -21.90
C LYS A 605 -32.01 14.15 -21.40
N LEU A 606 -32.72 14.55 -20.34
CA LEU A 606 -32.74 15.94 -19.89
C LEU A 606 -32.11 16.06 -18.49
N CYS A 607 -30.89 16.58 -18.46
CA CYS A 607 -30.16 16.90 -17.24
C CYS A 607 -30.63 18.24 -16.68
N THR A 608 -31.15 18.24 -15.45
CA THR A 608 -31.61 19.45 -14.76
C THR A 608 -30.76 19.67 -13.51
N CYS A 609 -30.17 20.85 -13.36
CA CYS A 609 -29.36 21.22 -12.20
C CYS A 609 -30.19 22.07 -11.24
N GLY A 610 -30.35 21.63 -10.00
CA GLY A 610 -31.18 22.29 -8.98
C GLY A 610 -30.36 22.97 -7.87
N ARG A 611 -30.92 24.03 -7.27
CA ARG A 611 -30.38 24.67 -6.06
C ARG A 611 -31.20 24.28 -4.83
N ALA A 612 -30.61 24.41 -3.64
CA ALA A 612 -31.30 24.15 -2.38
C ALA A 612 -32.59 25.00 -2.27
N GLY A 613 -33.75 24.33 -2.19
CA GLY A 613 -35.08 24.95 -2.11
C GLY A 613 -35.91 24.90 -3.39
N ASP A 614 -35.36 24.42 -4.50
CA ASP A 614 -36.13 24.18 -5.72
C ASP A 614 -37.03 22.95 -5.57
N ILE A 615 -38.31 23.09 -5.95
CA ILE A 615 -39.26 21.97 -5.96
C ILE A 615 -38.96 21.12 -7.21
N CYS A 616 -38.30 19.98 -7.02
CA CYS A 616 -38.18 18.96 -8.06
C CYS A 616 -39.52 18.22 -8.17
N GLY A 617 -40.45 18.74 -8.99
CA GLY A 617 -41.78 18.15 -9.10
C GLY A 617 -42.71 18.89 -10.06
N GLY A 618 -42.48 18.73 -11.37
CA GLY A 618 -43.52 18.87 -12.40
C GLY A 618 -44.09 17.50 -12.78
N LYS A 619 -45.21 17.43 -13.50
CA LYS A 619 -45.79 16.15 -13.96
C LYS A 619 -44.76 15.37 -14.82
N GLY A 620 -44.29 14.22 -14.31
CA GLY A 620 -43.38 13.26 -14.98
C GLY A 620 -42.37 12.62 -14.01
N VAL A 621 -41.45 11.77 -14.51
CA VAL A 621 -40.49 10.97 -13.72
C VAL A 621 -39.07 11.55 -13.79
N ALA A 622 -38.38 11.62 -12.66
CA ALA A 622 -36.96 12.03 -12.58
C ALA A 622 -36.20 11.22 -11.52
N GLU A 623 -34.98 10.79 -11.83
CA GLU A 623 -34.03 10.30 -10.82
C GLU A 623 -33.28 11.49 -10.23
N VAL A 624 -33.23 11.59 -8.90
CA VAL A 624 -32.64 12.72 -8.19
C VAL A 624 -31.40 12.27 -7.42
N PHE A 625 -30.32 13.01 -7.61
CA PHE A 625 -29.02 12.74 -7.02
C PHE A 625 -28.53 13.95 -6.25
N THR A 626 -27.71 13.69 -5.22
CA THR A 626 -27.10 14.73 -4.38
C THR A 626 -25.59 14.55 -4.32
N THR A 627 -24.90 15.69 -4.28
CA THR A 627 -23.47 15.78 -3.95
C THR A 627 -23.24 16.27 -2.51
N LYS A 628 -24.25 16.21 -1.62
CA LYS A 628 -24.15 16.62 -0.21
C LYS A 628 -24.62 15.55 0.78
N ASN A 629 -24.00 15.58 1.96
CA ASN A 629 -24.09 14.56 3.02
C ASN A 629 -25.31 14.69 3.97
N LYS A 630 -26.47 15.22 3.55
CA LYS A 630 -27.62 15.41 4.46
C LYS A 630 -28.98 15.08 3.86
N ASN A 631 -29.75 14.32 4.65
CA ASN A 631 -31.16 13.95 4.54
C ASN A 631 -32.01 15.02 3.82
N VAL A 632 -32.57 14.64 2.68
CA VAL A 632 -33.65 15.37 2.03
C VAL A 632 -34.97 14.86 2.59
N VAL A 633 -35.79 15.74 3.16
CA VAL A 633 -37.16 15.40 3.58
C VAL A 633 -38.04 15.53 2.34
N ALA A 634 -38.61 14.41 1.89
CA ALA A 634 -39.66 14.42 0.87
C ALA A 634 -40.91 15.10 1.46
N GLY A 635 -41.39 16.15 0.79
CA GLY A 635 -42.64 16.85 1.12
C GLY A 635 -43.82 16.32 0.34
#